data_AF-A0A485MM03-F1
#
_entry.id   AF-A0A485MM03-F1
#
_cell.length_a   1.000
_cell.length_b   1.000
_cell.length_c   1.000
_cell.angle_alpha   90.00
_cell.angle_beta   90.00
_cell.angle_gamma   90.00
#
_symmetry.space_group_name_H-M   'P 1'
#
loop_
_entity.id
_entity.type
_entity.pdbx_description
1 polymer ?
#
loop_
_entity_poly.entity_id
_entity_poly.type
_entity_poly.pdbx_seq_one_letter_code
_entity_poly.pdbx_strand_id
1 'polypeptide(L)'
;NIFAWCGGKFDILEHCKVRYLDMAIWDSERQGKAQVEIVTDGEEPVEMIQVLGPTPHLKEGNPEEDLMADQTNAKAVALYKVSIATEHQPD
;
A
#
# COMPACT_ATOMS: atom_id res chain seq x y z
N ASN A 1 -2.56 3.68 16.22
CA ASN A 1 -2.46 4.69 15.15
C ASN A 1 -2.02 4.01 13.87
N ILE A 2 -2.46 4.54 12.73
CA ILE A 2 -2.05 4.14 11.39
C ILE A 2 -1.35 5.37 10.81
N PHE A 3 -0.08 5.24 10.44
CA PHE A 3 0.69 6.31 9.82
C PHE A 3 0.85 6.02 8.34
N ALA A 4 0.33 6.91 7.50
CA ALA A 4 0.51 6.89 6.06
C ALA A 4 1.67 7.83 5.71
N TRP A 5 2.87 7.28 5.58
CA TRP A 5 4.05 8.07 5.27
C TRP A 5 4.17 8.29 3.76
N CYS A 6 4.30 9.56 3.35
CA CYS A 6 4.41 10.00 1.97
C CYS A 6 5.75 10.71 1.75
N GLY A 7 6.52 10.25 0.76
CA GLY A 7 7.79 10.87 0.38
C GLY A 7 7.63 12.27 -0.24
N GLY A 8 8.71 13.04 -0.31
CA GLY A 8 8.68 14.42 -0.83
C GLY A 8 8.30 14.57 -2.31
N LYS A 9 8.43 13.52 -3.13
CA LYS A 9 8.03 13.47 -4.54
C LYS A 9 6.94 12.42 -4.76
N PHE A 10 5.76 12.70 -4.24
CA PHE A 10 4.63 11.78 -4.23
C PHE A 10 3.47 12.35 -5.07
N ASP A 11 2.91 11.56 -5.97
CA ASP A 11 1.88 11.97 -6.94
C ASP A 11 0.44 11.81 -6.41
N ILE A 12 -0.50 12.51 -7.04
CA ILE A 12 -1.93 12.46 -6.70
C ILE A 12 -2.52 11.06 -6.78
N LEU A 13 -2.09 10.23 -7.75
CA LEU A 13 -2.57 8.85 -7.88
C LEU A 13 -2.12 7.98 -6.71
N GLU A 14 -0.89 8.19 -6.25
CA GLU A 14 -0.35 7.51 -5.07
C GLU A 14 -1.10 7.95 -3.82
N HIS A 15 -1.44 9.25 -3.72
CA HIS A 15 -2.26 9.79 -2.64
C HIS A 15 -3.64 9.14 -2.53
N CYS A 16 -4.29 8.92 -3.68
CA CYS A 16 -5.56 8.22 -3.74
C CYS A 16 -5.42 6.75 -3.31
N LYS A 17 -4.35 6.06 -3.74
CA LYS A 17 -4.07 4.66 -3.35
C LYS A 17 -3.83 4.52 -1.85
N VAL A 18 -2.98 5.38 -1.26
CA VAL A 18 -2.67 5.37 0.18
C VAL A 18 -3.94 5.59 0.99
N ARG A 19 -4.75 6.61 0.67
CA ARG A 19 -6.03 6.86 1.36
C ARG A 19 -6.96 5.66 1.30
N TYR A 20 -7.05 5.00 0.15
CA TYR A 20 -7.89 3.81 0.00
C TYR A 20 -7.40 2.66 0.88
N LEU A 21 -6.09 2.40 0.90
CA LEU A 21 -5.49 1.35 1.72
C LEU A 21 -5.66 1.62 3.21
N ASP A 22 -5.41 2.85 3.66
CA ASP A 22 -5.56 3.20 5.08
C ASP A 22 -7.00 3.04 5.55
N MET A 23 -7.97 3.46 4.73
CA MET A 23 -9.39 3.28 5.02
C MET A 23 -9.76 1.79 5.09
N ALA A 24 -9.23 0.97 4.19
CA ALA A 24 -9.47 -0.47 4.19
C ALA A 24 -8.91 -1.13 5.46
N ILE A 25 -7.70 -0.78 5.88
CA ILE A 25 -7.08 -1.28 7.13
C ILE A 25 -7.88 -0.78 8.34
N TRP A 26 -8.23 0.51 8.36
CA TRP A 26 -8.99 1.13 9.43
C TRP A 26 -10.32 0.43 9.69
N ASP A 27 -11.08 0.17 8.63
CA ASP A 27 -12.40 -0.46 8.72
C ASP A 27 -12.28 -1.97 8.97
N SER A 28 -11.48 -2.67 8.16
CA SER A 28 -11.40 -4.13 8.17
C SER A 28 -10.66 -4.68 9.39
N GLU A 29 -9.49 -4.13 9.73
CA GLU A 29 -8.60 -4.73 10.75
C GLU A 29 -8.78 -4.07 12.12
N ARG A 30 -9.16 -2.80 12.15
CA ARG A 30 -9.28 -2.01 13.38
C ARG A 30 -10.72 -1.65 13.74
N GLN A 31 -11.71 -2.14 12.98
CA GLN A 31 -13.15 -1.92 13.21
C GLN A 31 -13.50 -0.43 13.36
N GLY A 32 -12.81 0.44 12.62
CA GLY A 32 -13.01 1.89 12.67
C GLY A 32 -12.47 2.59 13.93
N LYS A 33 -11.70 1.92 14.79
CA LYS A 33 -11.26 2.46 16.09
C LYS A 33 -9.85 3.05 16.09
N ALA A 34 -9.09 2.90 15.00
CA ALA A 34 -7.76 3.47 14.89
C ALA A 34 -7.83 4.91 14.37
N GLN A 35 -6.85 5.75 14.71
CA GLN A 35 -6.65 7.03 14.04
C GLN A 35 -5.71 6.82 12.85
N VAL A 36 -6.04 7.40 11.70
CA VAL A 36 -5.17 7.47 10.51
C VAL A 36 -4.56 8.87 10.45
N GLU A 37 -3.24 8.94 10.31
CA GLU A 37 -2.47 10.18 10.19
C GLU A 37 -1.58 10.10 8.95
N ILE A 38 -1.63 11.14 8.11
CA ILE A 38 -0.75 11.25 6.95
C ILE A 38 0.50 11.99 7.43
N VAL A 39 1.66 11.38 7.21
CA VAL A 39 2.97 11.90 7.60
C VAL A 39 3.75 12.19 6.33
N THR A 40 4.36 13.35 6.24
CA THR A 40 5.22 13.75 5.12
C THR A 40 6.69 13.58 5.51
N ASP A 41 7.52 13.37 4.49
CA ASP A 41 8.98 13.27 4.64
C ASP A 41 9.55 14.45 5.43
N GLY A 42 10.23 14.14 6.54
CA GLY A 42 10.82 15.11 7.46
C GLY A 42 9.90 15.62 8.57
N GLU A 43 8.60 15.28 8.54
CA GLU A 43 7.63 15.60 9.60
C GLU A 43 7.29 14.37 10.45
N GLU A 44 8.20 13.38 10.52
CA GLU A 44 7.90 12.13 11.22
C GLU A 44 7.62 12.35 12.72
N PRO A 45 6.47 11.87 13.23
CA PRO A 45 6.14 12.03 14.64
C PRO A 45 7.07 11.18 15.52
N VAL A 46 7.17 11.59 16.80
CA VAL A 46 8.05 10.94 17.78
C VAL A 46 7.76 9.44 17.91
N GLU A 47 6.49 9.03 17.83
CA GLU A 47 6.09 7.60 17.87
C GLU A 47 6.73 6.82 16.71
N MET A 48 6.82 7.42 15.52
CA MET A 48 7.43 6.81 14.33
C MET A 48 8.95 6.71 14.47
N ILE A 49 9.60 7.79 14.93
CA ILE A 49 11.06 7.82 15.17
C ILE A 49 11.47 6.85 16.29
N GLN A 50 10.64 6.67 17.32
CA GLN A 50 10.92 5.72 18.39
C GLN A 50 10.98 4.26 17.89
N VAL A 51 10.17 3.93 16.89
CA VAL A 51 10.11 2.57 16.32
C VAL A 51 11.15 2.37 15.22
N LEU A 52 11.31 3.34 14.31
CA LEU A 52 12.17 3.23 13.13
C LEU A 52 13.61 3.71 13.37
N GLY A 53 13.82 4.52 14.40
CA GLY A 53 15.08 5.22 14.65
C GLY A 53 15.17 6.57 13.91
N PRO A 54 16.35 7.21 13.93
CA PRO A 54 16.56 8.50 13.27
C PRO A 54 16.36 8.42 11.76
N THR A 55 15.65 9.39 11.17
CA THR A 55 15.39 9.45 9.73
C THR A 55 16.70 9.60 8.94
N PRO A 56 17.10 8.63 8.10
CA PRO A 56 18.25 8.76 7.21
C PRO A 56 17.90 9.63 6.00
N HIS A 57 18.90 10.06 5.24
CA HIS A 57 18.64 10.70 3.95
C HIS A 57 18.13 9.65 2.95
N LEU A 58 16.88 9.80 2.52
CA LEU A 58 16.24 8.92 1.55
C LEU A 58 16.61 9.36 0.13
N LYS A 59 16.69 8.39 -0.78
CA LYS A 59 16.92 8.68 -2.20
C LYS A 59 15.65 9.30 -2.79
N GLU A 60 15.81 10.29 -3.66
CA GLU A 60 14.67 10.81 -4.42
C GLU A 60 14.09 9.73 -5.34
N GLY A 61 12.77 9.76 -5.51
CA GLY A 61 12.07 8.90 -6.46
C GLY A 61 12.53 9.12 -7.91
N ASN A 62 12.43 8.06 -8.69
CA ASN A 62 12.95 7.94 -10.04
C ASN A 62 11.81 7.48 -10.99
N PRO A 63 11.46 8.25 -12.04
CA PRO A 63 10.39 7.88 -12.98
C PRO A 63 10.62 6.56 -13.75
N GLU A 64 11.87 6.21 -14.06
CA GLU A 64 12.19 4.93 -14.68
C GLU A 64 11.96 3.76 -13.70
N GLU A 65 12.27 3.94 -12.42
CA GLU A 65 11.96 2.96 -11.37
C GLU A 65 10.45 2.78 -11.20
N ASP A 66 9.69 3.88 -11.22
CA ASP A 66 8.22 3.84 -11.14
C ASP A 66 7.62 3.06 -12.31
N LEU A 67 8.10 3.31 -13.54
CA LEU A 67 7.65 2.58 -14.73
C LEU A 67 7.94 1.08 -14.63
N MET A 68 9.14 0.71 -14.15
CA MET A 68 9.51 -0.70 -13.95
C MET A 68 8.65 -1.34 -12.86
N ALA A 69 8.36 -0.62 -11.78
CA ALA A 69 7.49 -1.08 -10.70
C ALA A 69 6.07 -1.32 -11.20
N ASP A 70 5.49 -0.40 -11.98
CA ASP A 70 4.16 -0.53 -12.57
C ASP A 70 4.06 -1.77 -13.47
N GLN A 71 5.06 -1.98 -14.34
CA GLN A 71 5.09 -3.16 -15.22
C GLN A 71 5.19 -4.47 -14.45
N THR A 72 5.92 -4.48 -13.33
CA THR A 72 6.09 -5.64 -12.47
C THR A 72 4.80 -5.93 -11.71
N ASN A 73 4.22 -4.91 -11.08
CA ASN A 73 3.02 -5.01 -10.26
C ASN A 73 1.79 -5.39 -11.09
N ALA A 74 1.69 -4.92 -12.33
CA ALA A 74 0.61 -5.30 -13.25
C ALA A 74 0.56 -6.80 -13.57
N LYS A 75 1.68 -7.52 -13.39
CA LYS A 75 1.81 -8.96 -13.65
C LYS A 75 1.94 -9.79 -12.38
N ALA A 76 1.91 -9.15 -11.20
CA ALA A 76 2.23 -9.81 -9.93
C ALA A 76 1.15 -10.78 -9.45
N VAL A 77 -0.08 -10.69 -9.97
CA VAL A 77 -1.21 -11.49 -9.49
C VAL A 77 -1.91 -12.18 -10.64
N ALA A 78 -2.20 -13.47 -10.46
CA ALA A 78 -3.01 -14.27 -11.37
C ALA A 78 -4.26 -14.77 -10.65
N LEU A 79 -5.43 -14.61 -11.27
CA LEU A 79 -6.71 -15.11 -10.76
C LEU A 79 -7.14 -16.32 -11.59
N TYR A 80 -7.17 -17.50 -10.97
CA TYR A 80 -7.61 -18.74 -11.61
C TYR A 80 -9.03 -19.10 -11.17
N LYS A 81 -9.89 -19.48 -12.12
CA LYS A 81 -11.21 -20.08 -11.83
C LYS A 81 -11.10 -21.60 -11.92
N VAL A 82 -11.40 -22.29 -10.83
CA VAL A 82 -11.53 -23.75 -10.79
C VAL A 82 -13.01 -24.09 -10.64
N SER A 83 -13.52 -25.01 -11.46
CA SER A 83 -14.92 -25.47 -11.38
C SER A 83 -15.00 -26.95 -11.73
N ILE A 84 -15.81 -27.70 -10.98
CA ILE A 84 -16.05 -29.14 -11.15
C ILE A 84 -17.44 -29.36 -11.78
N ALA A 85 -17.82 -28.54 -12.76
CA ALA A 85 -19.19 -28.53 -13.31
C ALA A 85 -19.46 -29.62 -14.37
N THR A 86 -18.54 -30.56 -14.57
CA THR A 86 -18.74 -31.71 -15.45
C THR A 86 -18.48 -32.99 -14.67
N GLU A 87 -19.43 -33.35 -13.80
CA GLU A 87 -19.63 -34.75 -13.45
C GLU A 87 -20.16 -35.45 -14.71
N HIS A 88 -19.26 -36.16 -15.36
CA HIS A 88 -19.56 -37.07 -16.47
C HIS A 88 -20.49 -38.16 -15.91
N GLN A 89 -21.75 -38.21 -16.34
CA GLN A 89 -22.60 -39.36 -16.11
C GLN A 89 -22.32 -40.35 -17.26
N PRO A 90 -21.65 -41.49 -17.02
CA PRO A 90 -21.47 -42.50 -18.05
C PRO A 90 -22.78 -43.28 -18.23
N ASP A 91 -23.11 -43.49 -19.51
CA ASP A 91 -24.18 -44.27 -20.16
C ASP A 91 -25.16 -45.09 -19.29
#